data_AF-A0A356J250-F1
#
_entry.id   AF-A0A356J250-F1
#
_cell.length_a   1.000
_cell.length_b   1.000
_cell.length_c   1.000
_cell.angle_alpha   90.00
_cell.angle_beta   90.00
_cell.angle_gamma   90.00
#
_symmetry.space_group_name_H-M   'P 1'
#
loop_
_entity.id
_entity.type
_entity.pdbx_description
1 polymer ?
#
loop_
_entity_poly.entity_id
_entity_poly.type
_entity_poly.pdbx_seq_one_letter_code
_entity_poly.pdbx_strand_id
1 'polypeptide(L)'
;MLISLLIVLITSPLQKRPKKSIIYGVINLSPEICRKIKVARREAGLSQSLVAKEVGCLQSALSMFEQGDGTKLNDDVIRRLCEKFHIELPKEETVAVQQPVSAAVPYVPFAARRAFCPNPACPSNIPYQVEERTLLRPDAHAADPVGGKFCALCGEVLERACPNCGAPVHEGGICSFCGKPYVATLG
;
A
#
# COMPACT_ATOMS: atom_id res chain seq x y z
N MET A 1 -64.60 30.04 -11.64
CA MET A 1 -63.57 29.56 -12.59
C MET A 1 -62.23 30.09 -12.13
N LEU A 2 -61.52 29.30 -11.34
CA LEU A 2 -60.16 29.58 -10.86
C LEU A 2 -59.17 29.13 -11.94
N ILE A 3 -58.08 29.89 -12.11
CA ILE A 3 -56.67 29.43 -12.13
C ILE A 3 -55.83 30.67 -12.47
N SER A 4 -55.30 31.32 -11.44
CA SER A 4 -54.20 32.28 -11.56
C SER A 4 -52.90 31.48 -11.56
N LEU A 5 -52.21 31.45 -12.70
CA LEU A 5 -50.93 30.78 -12.89
C LEU A 5 -49.80 31.73 -12.44
N LEU A 6 -49.44 31.68 -11.15
CA LEU A 6 -48.28 32.39 -10.61
C LEU A 6 -47.03 31.52 -10.82
N ILE A 7 -46.28 31.77 -11.89
CA ILE A 7 -44.99 31.13 -12.15
C ILE A 7 -43.96 31.82 -11.25
N VAL A 8 -43.64 31.19 -10.11
CA VAL A 8 -42.52 31.58 -9.26
C VAL A 8 -41.24 31.03 -9.87
N LEU A 9 -40.51 31.87 -10.61
CA LEU A 9 -39.14 31.61 -11.03
C LEU A 9 -38.22 31.69 -9.81
N ILE A 10 -37.91 30.54 -9.20
CA ILE A 10 -36.89 30.44 -8.14
C ILE A 10 -35.52 30.41 -8.82
N THR A 11 -34.93 31.60 -9.01
CA THR A 11 -33.50 31.75 -9.29
C THR A 11 -32.72 31.46 -8.02
N SER A 12 -32.28 30.22 -7.85
CA SER A 12 -31.37 29.86 -6.74
C SER A 12 -29.95 30.36 -7.05
N PRO A 13 -29.34 31.19 -6.21
CA PRO A 13 -27.96 31.61 -6.40
C PRO A 13 -26.99 30.45 -6.15
N LEU A 14 -26.02 30.30 -7.06
CA LEU A 14 -24.88 29.40 -6.95
C LEU A 14 -24.11 29.67 -5.65
N GLN A 15 -24.43 28.92 -4.59
CA GLN A 15 -23.65 28.89 -3.37
C GLN A 15 -22.27 28.31 -3.70
N LYS A 16 -21.26 29.18 -3.69
CA LYS A 16 -19.85 28.80 -3.74
C LYS A 16 -19.57 27.85 -2.58
N ARG A 17 -19.37 26.56 -2.90
CA ARG A 17 -18.95 25.56 -1.91
C ARG A 17 -17.60 25.98 -1.33
N PRO A 18 -17.44 25.99 0.01
CA PRO A 18 -16.12 26.18 0.60
C PRO A 18 -15.21 25.06 0.11
N LYS A 19 -14.02 25.44 -0.39
CA LYS A 19 -12.95 24.51 -0.74
C LYS A 19 -12.49 23.83 0.55
N LYS A 20 -13.13 22.72 0.92
CA LYS A 20 -12.60 21.80 1.93
C LYS A 20 -11.30 21.26 1.36
N SER A 21 -10.20 21.67 1.96
CA SER A 21 -8.90 21.02 1.83
C SER A 21 -9.07 19.58 2.30
N ILE A 22 -9.31 18.66 1.36
CA ILE A 22 -9.30 17.23 1.63
C ILE A 22 -7.83 16.86 1.79
N ILE A 23 -7.43 16.70 3.05
CA ILE A 23 -6.18 16.04 3.41
C ILE A 23 -6.38 14.58 3.01
N TYR A 24 -5.80 14.17 1.88
CA TYR A 24 -5.79 12.76 1.48
C TYR A 24 -4.79 12.02 2.39
N GLY A 25 -5.27 11.60 3.56
CA GLY A 25 -4.60 10.59 4.36
C GLY A 25 -4.73 9.26 3.62
N VAL A 26 -3.61 8.66 3.22
CA VAL A 26 -3.57 7.30 2.68
C VAL A 26 -4.11 6.39 3.78
N ILE A 27 -5.33 5.87 3.63
CA ILE A 27 -5.88 4.94 4.60
C ILE A 27 -5.00 3.68 4.53
N ASN A 28 -4.19 3.44 5.55
CA ASN A 28 -3.43 2.21 5.65
C ASN A 28 -4.41 1.09 6.04
N LEU A 29 -5.05 0.48 5.04
CA LEU A 29 -6.00 -0.60 5.28
C LEU A 29 -5.27 -1.87 5.71
N SER A 30 -5.42 -2.18 6.99
CA SER A 30 -5.06 -3.50 7.51
C SER A 30 -5.78 -4.60 6.72
N PRO A 31 -5.11 -5.72 6.38
CA PRO A 31 -5.73 -6.91 5.78
C PRO A 31 -6.92 -7.46 6.57
N GLU A 32 -7.07 -7.07 7.83
CA GLU A 32 -8.23 -7.40 8.67
C GLU A 32 -9.51 -6.69 8.22
N ILE A 33 -9.42 -5.44 7.77
CA ILE A 33 -10.59 -4.67 7.30
C ILE A 33 -11.14 -5.30 6.02
N CYS A 34 -10.25 -5.71 5.11
CA CYS A 34 -10.59 -6.42 3.89
C CYS A 34 -11.36 -7.72 4.20
N ARG A 35 -10.91 -8.48 5.21
CA ARG A 35 -11.59 -9.70 5.68
C ARG A 35 -12.95 -9.40 6.32
N LYS A 36 -13.06 -8.35 7.14
CA LYS A 36 -14.34 -7.95 7.75
C LYS A 36 -15.38 -7.58 6.69
N ILE A 37 -15.01 -6.80 5.68
CA ILE A 37 -15.92 -6.42 4.58
C ILE A 37 -16.39 -7.65 3.81
N LYS A 38 -15.50 -8.59 3.52
CA LYS A 38 -15.85 -9.86 2.86
C LYS A 38 -16.88 -10.68 3.65
N VAL A 39 -16.69 -10.78 4.96
CA VAL A 39 -17.61 -11.49 5.85
C VAL A 39 -18.97 -10.79 5.89
N ALA A 40 -18.98 -9.48 6.13
CA ALA A 40 -20.22 -8.69 6.17
C ALA A 40 -21.02 -8.77 4.86
N ARG A 41 -20.35 -8.76 3.71
CA ARG A 41 -21.01 -8.99 2.41
C ARG A 41 -21.66 -10.36 2.32
N ARG A 42 -20.95 -11.41 2.75
CA ARG A 42 -21.45 -12.80 2.72
C ARG A 42 -22.64 -12.99 3.66
N GLU A 43 -22.58 -12.40 4.85
CA GLU A 43 -23.68 -12.40 5.81
C GLU A 43 -24.91 -11.66 5.28
N ALA A 44 -24.70 -10.57 4.54
CA ALA A 44 -25.77 -9.83 3.85
C ALA A 44 -26.31 -10.55 2.60
N GLY A 45 -25.73 -11.70 2.20
CA GLY A 45 -26.15 -12.45 1.01
C GLY A 45 -25.92 -11.72 -0.32
N LEU A 46 -25.10 -10.67 -0.35
CA LEU A 46 -24.89 -9.83 -1.53
C LEU A 46 -23.78 -10.40 -2.42
N SER A 47 -23.98 -10.38 -3.74
CA SER A 47 -22.93 -10.74 -4.70
C SER A 47 -21.91 -9.60 -4.85
N GLN A 48 -20.68 -9.94 -5.21
CA GLN A 48 -19.63 -8.94 -5.43
C GLN A 48 -20.00 -7.96 -6.56
N SER A 49 -20.64 -8.44 -7.63
CA SER A 49 -21.05 -7.59 -8.76
C SER A 49 -22.10 -6.57 -8.36
N LEU A 50 -23.04 -6.95 -7.50
CA LEU A 50 -24.08 -6.05 -6.99
C LEU A 50 -23.46 -4.97 -6.11
N VAL A 51 -22.62 -5.37 -5.14
CA VAL A 51 -21.93 -4.40 -4.27
C VAL A 51 -21.06 -3.48 -5.11
N ALA A 52 -20.21 -4.02 -5.99
CA ALA A 52 -19.32 -3.21 -6.83
C ALA A 52 -20.07 -2.15 -7.65
N LYS A 53 -21.23 -2.52 -8.23
CA LYS A 53 -22.09 -1.57 -8.96
C LYS A 53 -22.65 -0.47 -8.05
N GLU A 54 -23.07 -0.81 -6.83
CA GLU A 54 -23.59 0.17 -5.87
C GLU A 54 -22.52 1.13 -5.36
N VAL A 55 -21.30 0.65 -5.11
CA VAL A 55 -20.20 1.52 -4.66
C VAL A 55 -19.53 2.28 -5.79
N GLY A 56 -19.77 1.89 -7.05
CA GLY A 56 -19.16 2.47 -8.24
C GLY A 56 -17.73 2.01 -8.47
N CYS A 57 -17.42 0.73 -8.25
CA CYS A 57 -16.12 0.12 -8.52
C CYS A 57 -16.23 -1.12 -9.43
N LEU A 58 -15.09 -1.62 -9.92
CA LEU A 58 -15.03 -2.85 -10.71
C LEU A 58 -15.16 -4.08 -9.80
N GLN A 59 -15.91 -5.10 -10.25
CA GLN A 59 -16.06 -6.36 -9.51
C GLN A 59 -14.72 -7.08 -9.31
N SER A 60 -13.79 -7.01 -10.27
CA SER A 60 -12.43 -7.52 -10.13
C SER A 60 -11.64 -6.80 -9.04
N ALA A 61 -11.77 -5.47 -8.95
CA ALA A 61 -11.11 -4.66 -7.92
C ALA A 61 -11.65 -5.00 -6.52
N LEU A 62 -12.97 -5.18 -6.39
CA LEU A 62 -13.58 -5.64 -5.14
C LEU A 62 -13.11 -7.07 -4.76
N SER A 63 -12.96 -7.96 -5.74
CA SER A 63 -12.44 -9.32 -5.51
C SER A 63 -11.01 -9.31 -4.98
N MET A 64 -10.11 -8.53 -5.60
CA MET A 64 -8.72 -8.38 -5.15
C MET A 64 -8.64 -7.73 -3.76
N PHE A 65 -9.48 -6.73 -3.52
CA PHE A 65 -9.61 -6.11 -2.20
C PHE A 65 -10.02 -7.13 -1.13
N GLU A 66 -11.03 -7.97 -1.38
CA GLU A 66 -11.46 -9.05 -0.46
C GLU A 66 -10.40 -10.16 -0.26
N GLN A 67 -9.37 -10.21 -1.11
CA GLN A 67 -8.21 -11.10 -0.96
C GLN A 67 -7.07 -10.48 -0.15
N GLY A 68 -7.18 -9.19 0.23
CA GLY A 68 -6.22 -8.50 1.09
C GLY A 68 -5.35 -7.47 0.36
N ASP A 69 -5.58 -7.22 -0.93
CA ASP A 69 -4.91 -6.15 -1.66
C ASP A 69 -5.69 -4.83 -1.54
N GLY A 70 -5.42 -4.11 -0.45
CA GLY A 70 -6.04 -2.82 -0.15
C GLY A 70 -5.72 -1.70 -1.15
N THR A 71 -4.75 -1.89 -2.04
CA THR A 71 -4.28 -0.84 -2.98
C THR A 71 -5.17 -0.66 -4.21
N LYS A 72 -6.11 -1.59 -4.44
CA LYS A 72 -6.92 -1.64 -5.67
C LYS A 72 -8.20 -0.80 -5.63
N LEU A 73 -8.59 -0.31 -4.46
CA LEU A 73 -9.75 0.56 -4.31
C LEU A 73 -9.31 1.96 -3.88
N ASN A 74 -9.99 2.97 -4.43
CA ASN A 74 -9.82 4.35 -3.98
C ASN A 74 -10.43 4.53 -2.57
N ASP A 75 -9.86 5.41 -1.76
CA ASP A 75 -10.30 5.71 -0.39
C ASP A 75 -11.79 6.08 -0.33
N ASP A 76 -12.31 6.77 -1.36
CA ASP A 76 -13.73 7.08 -1.48
C ASP A 76 -14.63 5.83 -1.58
N VAL A 77 -14.16 4.81 -2.30
CA VAL A 77 -14.88 3.54 -2.47
C VAL A 77 -14.83 2.75 -1.18
N ILE A 78 -13.67 2.72 -0.53
CA ILE A 78 -13.48 2.05 0.77
C ILE A 78 -14.39 2.67 1.82
N ARG A 79 -14.48 4.00 1.88
CA ARG A 79 -15.37 4.71 2.81
C ARG A 79 -16.82 4.30 2.61
N ARG A 80 -17.31 4.30 1.36
CA ARG A 80 -18.68 3.87 1.03
C ARG A 80 -18.94 2.40 1.37
N LEU A 81 -17.95 1.51 1.19
CA LEU A 81 -18.05 0.11 1.63
C LEU A 81 -18.20 0.00 3.15
N CYS A 82 -17.40 0.76 3.89
CA CYS A 82 -17.43 0.76 5.34
C CYS A 82 -18.75 1.34 5.89
N GLU A 83 -19.23 2.43 5.29
CA GLU A 83 -20.56 3.01 5.58
C GLU A 83 -21.68 1.99 5.33
N LYS A 84 -21.63 1.28 4.20
CA LYS A 84 -22.65 0.29 3.82
C LYS A 84 -22.72 -0.90 4.77
N PHE A 85 -21.57 -1.41 5.21
CA PHE A 85 -21.51 -2.57 6.10
C PHE A 85 -21.41 -2.20 7.58
N HIS A 86 -21.55 -0.92 7.92
CA HIS A 86 -21.38 -0.39 9.27
C HIS A 86 -20.07 -0.85 9.93
N ILE A 87 -19.01 -0.97 9.13
CA ILE A 87 -17.68 -1.34 9.61
C ILE A 87 -16.99 -0.06 10.01
N GLU A 88 -16.67 0.05 11.30
CA GLU A 88 -15.83 1.12 11.78
C GLU A 88 -14.43 0.94 11.19
N LEU A 89 -14.09 1.81 10.24
CA LEU A 89 -12.69 2.07 9.96
C LEU A 89 -12.08 2.52 11.28
N PRO A 90 -10.87 2.03 11.64
CA PRO A 90 -10.13 2.65 12.73
C PRO A 90 -10.11 4.14 12.40
N LYS A 91 -10.82 4.95 13.19
CA LYS A 91 -10.68 6.39 13.12
C LYS A 91 -9.18 6.59 13.23
N GLU A 92 -8.63 7.34 12.30
CA GLU A 92 -7.38 8.03 12.61
C GLU A 92 -7.67 8.72 13.93
N GLU A 93 -7.20 8.13 15.03
CA GLU A 93 -6.86 8.94 16.17
C GLU A 93 -5.99 10.00 15.54
N THR A 94 -6.54 11.20 15.48
CA THR A 94 -5.77 12.43 15.42
C THR A 94 -4.92 12.40 16.68
N VAL A 95 -3.90 11.54 16.67
CA VAL A 95 -2.65 11.82 17.35
C VAL A 95 -2.27 13.11 16.67
N ALA A 96 -2.54 14.21 17.37
CA ALA A 96 -1.95 15.48 17.05
C ALA A 96 -0.53 15.17 16.63
N VAL A 97 -0.13 15.65 15.45
CA VAL A 97 1.27 15.74 15.10
C VAL A 97 1.86 16.73 16.11
N GLN A 98 2.07 16.27 17.34
CA GLN A 98 3.25 16.62 18.07
C GLN A 98 4.33 16.24 17.08
N GLN A 99 4.95 17.26 16.47
CA GLN A 99 6.30 17.10 15.98
C GLN A 99 6.99 16.21 17.02
N PRO A 100 7.62 15.09 16.63
CA PRO A 100 8.38 14.35 17.60
C PRO A 100 9.44 15.33 18.10
N VAL A 101 9.20 15.90 19.28
CA VAL A 101 10.27 16.12 20.23
C VAL A 101 11.00 14.81 20.19
N SER A 102 12.21 14.88 19.65
CA SER A 102 13.13 13.79 19.47
C SER A 102 13.27 13.04 20.78
N ALA A 103 12.34 12.12 21.05
CA ALA A 103 12.65 10.94 21.83
C ALA A 103 13.78 10.35 21.01
N ALA A 104 14.99 10.44 21.57
CA ALA A 104 16.19 9.91 20.95
C ALA A 104 15.83 8.54 20.42
N VAL A 105 15.63 8.47 19.10
CA VAL A 105 15.47 7.20 18.42
C VAL A 105 16.73 6.47 18.84
N PRO A 106 16.65 5.30 19.50
CA PRO A 106 17.87 4.53 19.74
C PRO A 106 18.52 4.46 18.37
N TYR A 107 19.73 5.03 18.25
CA TYR A 107 20.47 5.10 17.01
C TYR A 107 20.50 3.69 16.45
N VAL A 108 19.60 3.40 15.50
CA VAL A 108 19.59 2.12 14.81
C VAL A 108 20.65 2.33 13.76
N PRO A 109 21.79 1.64 13.83
CA PRO A 109 22.87 1.86 12.90
C PRO A 109 22.33 1.74 11.47
N PHE A 110 22.85 2.53 10.53
CA PHE A 110 22.47 2.48 9.10
C PHE A 110 22.44 1.05 8.51
N ALA A 111 23.14 0.10 9.13
CA ALA A 111 23.06 -1.33 8.84
C ALA A 111 21.64 -1.92 8.93
N ALA A 112 20.76 -1.41 9.79
CA ALA A 112 19.42 -1.97 10.06
C ALA A 112 18.36 -1.65 8.99
N ARG A 113 18.70 -0.88 7.95
CA ARG A 113 17.79 -0.52 6.85
C ARG A 113 18.16 -1.13 5.51
N ARG A 114 19.20 -1.96 5.43
CA ARG A 114 19.62 -2.54 4.16
C ARG A 114 18.68 -3.68 3.80
N ALA A 115 17.86 -3.43 2.78
CA ALA A 115 16.98 -4.42 2.18
C ALA A 115 17.36 -4.61 0.70
N PHE A 116 17.12 -5.78 0.14
CA PHE A 116 17.38 -6.06 -1.26
C PHE A 116 16.21 -6.77 -1.94
N CYS A 117 16.12 -6.64 -3.26
CA CYS A 117 15.12 -7.35 -4.05
C CYS A 117 15.61 -8.77 -4.37
N PRO A 118 14.90 -9.83 -3.96
CA PRO A 118 15.32 -11.21 -4.21
C PRO A 118 15.10 -11.67 -5.66
N ASN A 119 14.36 -10.90 -6.47
CA ASN A 119 14.10 -11.24 -7.88
C ASN A 119 15.35 -10.98 -8.75
N PRO A 120 16.00 -12.03 -9.31
CA PRO A 120 17.23 -11.87 -10.10
C PRO A 120 17.04 -11.09 -11.40
N ALA A 121 15.82 -11.03 -11.93
CA ALA A 121 15.50 -10.26 -13.14
C ALA A 121 15.19 -8.78 -12.85
N CYS A 122 15.18 -8.36 -11.57
CA CYS A 122 14.87 -6.98 -11.21
C CYS A 122 16.02 -6.03 -11.60
N PRO A 123 15.74 -4.86 -12.21
CA PRO A 123 16.77 -3.88 -12.55
C PRO A 123 17.55 -3.31 -11.34
N SER A 124 17.06 -3.51 -10.11
CA SER A 124 17.81 -3.16 -8.89
C SER A 124 18.97 -4.11 -8.61
N ASN A 125 19.07 -5.25 -9.31
CA ASN A 125 20.17 -6.19 -9.16
C ASN A 125 21.17 -5.99 -10.32
N ILE A 126 22.34 -5.44 -9.99
CA ILE A 126 23.38 -5.10 -10.96
C ILE A 126 24.27 -6.32 -11.19
N PRO A 127 24.31 -6.90 -12.41
CA PRO A 127 25.20 -8.01 -12.71
C PRO A 127 26.67 -7.57 -12.72
N TYR A 128 27.55 -8.41 -12.19
CA TYR A 128 29.00 -8.23 -12.25
C TYR A 128 29.72 -9.58 -12.37
N GLN A 129 30.95 -9.57 -12.88
CA GLN A 129 31.75 -10.78 -13.11
C GLN A 129 32.83 -10.95 -12.03
N VAL A 130 32.97 -12.18 -11.52
CA VAL A 130 34.06 -12.59 -10.62
C VAL A 130 34.51 -13.98 -11.05
N GLU A 131 35.77 -14.16 -11.45
CA GLU A 131 36.34 -15.46 -11.82
C GLU A 131 35.42 -16.26 -12.77
N GLU A 132 34.98 -15.63 -13.86
CA GLU A 132 34.08 -16.19 -14.89
C GLU A 132 32.65 -16.52 -14.42
N ARG A 133 32.27 -16.11 -13.21
CA ARG A 133 30.91 -16.26 -12.67
C ARG A 133 30.19 -14.91 -12.68
N THR A 134 28.98 -14.92 -13.24
CA THR A 134 28.03 -13.81 -13.08
C THR A 134 27.43 -13.84 -11.69
N LEU A 135 27.60 -12.76 -10.94
CA LEU A 135 26.95 -12.52 -9.66
C LEU A 135 26.06 -11.28 -9.74
N LEU A 136 25.11 -11.17 -8.82
CA LEU A 136 24.20 -10.04 -8.73
C LEU A 136 24.53 -9.22 -7.49
N ARG A 137 24.79 -7.92 -7.66
CA ARG A 137 24.96 -6.96 -6.58
C ARG A 137 23.66 -6.19 -6.41
N PRO A 138 22.94 -6.36 -5.29
CA PRO A 138 21.74 -5.59 -5.06
C PRO A 138 22.05 -4.11 -4.82
N ASP A 139 21.26 -3.24 -5.45
CA ASP A 139 21.22 -1.82 -5.19
C ASP A 139 20.05 -1.51 -4.26
N ALA A 140 20.35 -1.42 -2.96
CA ALA A 140 19.37 -1.14 -1.92
C ALA A 140 18.71 0.24 -2.09
N HIS A 141 19.41 1.23 -2.66
CA HIS A 141 18.84 2.55 -2.89
C HIS A 141 17.84 2.54 -4.05
N ALA A 142 18.14 1.80 -5.11
CA ALA A 142 17.21 1.61 -6.22
C ALA A 142 16.00 0.74 -5.83
N ALA A 143 16.22 -0.32 -5.04
CA ALA A 143 15.16 -1.21 -4.59
C ALA A 143 14.26 -0.57 -3.52
N ASP A 144 14.83 0.23 -2.61
CA ASP A 144 14.13 0.79 -1.46
C ASP A 144 14.51 2.26 -1.17
N PRO A 145 14.13 3.21 -2.02
CA PRO A 145 14.50 4.62 -1.86
C PRO A 145 13.86 5.27 -0.61
N VAL A 146 12.81 4.68 -0.03
CA VAL A 146 12.02 5.26 1.06
C VAL A 146 11.99 4.42 2.34
N GLY A 147 12.59 3.22 2.35
CA GLY A 147 12.60 2.34 3.53
C GLY A 147 11.37 1.44 3.69
N GLY A 148 10.65 1.13 2.61
CA GLY A 148 9.42 0.36 2.56
C GLY A 148 9.59 -1.16 2.70
N LYS A 149 8.49 -1.88 2.41
CA LYS A 149 8.43 -3.36 2.44
C LYS A 149 8.58 -4.00 1.06
N PHE A 150 8.25 -3.26 0.00
CA PHE A 150 8.22 -3.76 -1.37
C PHE A 150 9.25 -3.02 -2.22
N CYS A 151 9.81 -3.72 -3.21
CA CYS A 151 10.74 -3.16 -4.16
C CYS A 151 10.05 -2.09 -5.01
N ALA A 152 10.65 -0.90 -5.07
CA ALA A 152 10.13 0.21 -5.86
C ALA A 152 10.11 -0.05 -7.38
N LEU A 153 10.89 -1.03 -7.87
CA LEU A 153 11.01 -1.31 -9.30
C LEU A 153 10.12 -2.45 -9.79
N CYS A 154 10.04 -3.55 -9.05
CA CYS A 154 9.29 -4.74 -9.49
C CYS A 154 8.15 -5.16 -8.54
N GLY A 155 8.00 -4.51 -7.38
CA GLY A 155 6.95 -4.82 -6.40
C GLY A 155 7.21 -6.05 -5.50
N GLU A 156 8.31 -6.78 -5.71
CA GLU A 156 8.67 -7.95 -4.88
C GLU A 156 8.90 -7.57 -3.41
N VAL A 157 8.67 -8.48 -2.47
CA VAL A 157 8.95 -8.24 -1.05
C VAL A 157 10.46 -8.15 -0.84
N LEU A 158 10.91 -7.10 -0.14
CA LEU A 158 12.32 -6.89 0.14
C LEU A 158 12.82 -7.79 1.28
N GLU A 159 13.99 -8.39 1.08
CA GLU A 159 14.68 -9.18 2.10
C GLU A 159 15.67 -8.33 2.89
N ARG A 160 15.75 -8.57 4.20
CA ARG A 160 16.62 -7.83 5.14
C ARG A 160 17.67 -8.71 5.83
N ALA A 161 17.68 -9.98 5.47
CA ALA A 161 18.61 -10.98 5.98
C ALA A 161 19.11 -11.84 4.83
N CYS A 162 20.26 -12.48 5.00
CA CYS A 162 20.78 -13.43 4.03
C CYS A 162 19.83 -14.64 3.93
N PRO A 163 19.38 -15.02 2.73
CA PRO A 163 18.46 -16.16 2.56
C PRO A 163 19.12 -17.50 2.88
N ASN A 164 20.46 -17.53 2.95
CA ASN A 164 21.23 -18.74 3.19
C ASN A 164 21.54 -18.99 4.68
N CYS A 165 21.74 -17.96 5.48
CA CYS A 165 22.19 -18.10 6.88
C CYS A 165 21.47 -17.19 7.87
N GLY A 166 20.57 -16.31 7.42
CA GLY A 166 19.83 -15.38 8.27
C GLY A 166 20.61 -14.19 8.81
N ALA A 167 21.90 -14.05 8.47
CA ALA A 167 22.71 -12.90 8.91
C ALA A 167 22.20 -11.57 8.31
N PRO A 168 22.39 -10.42 8.98
CA PRO A 168 22.02 -9.12 8.42
C PRO A 168 22.68 -8.84 7.06
N VAL A 169 21.98 -8.11 6.20
CA VAL A 169 22.48 -7.73 4.88
C VAL A 169 23.53 -6.61 4.99
N HIS A 170 24.70 -6.85 4.39
CA HIS A 170 25.79 -5.90 4.26
C HIS A 170 25.93 -5.39 2.82
N GLU A 171 26.83 -4.42 2.59
CA GLU A 171 27.15 -3.97 1.23
C GLU A 171 27.75 -5.08 0.38
N GLY A 172 27.43 -5.08 -0.91
CA GLY A 172 27.95 -6.04 -1.88
C GLY A 172 26.91 -7.10 -2.29
N GLY A 173 27.34 -8.02 -3.16
CA GLY A 173 26.50 -9.11 -3.68
C GLY A 173 26.55 -10.40 -2.86
N ILE A 174 27.45 -10.49 -1.88
CA ILE A 174 27.75 -11.72 -1.14
C ILE A 174 27.64 -11.48 0.37
N CYS A 175 27.12 -12.47 1.09
CA CYS A 175 27.08 -12.44 2.55
C CYS A 175 28.47 -12.58 3.17
N SER A 176 28.87 -11.61 3.98
CA SER A 176 30.15 -11.62 4.73
C SER A 176 30.27 -12.75 5.75
N PHE A 177 29.15 -13.38 6.14
CA PHE A 177 29.13 -14.47 7.13
C PHE A 177 29.22 -15.85 6.50
N CYS A 178 28.45 -16.13 5.44
CA CYS A 178 28.41 -17.47 4.84
C CYS A 178 29.06 -17.57 3.45
N GLY A 179 29.49 -16.45 2.86
CA GLY A 179 30.14 -16.42 1.55
C GLY A 179 29.22 -16.71 0.36
N LYS A 180 27.90 -16.88 0.58
CA LYS A 180 26.92 -17.12 -0.48
C LYS A 180 26.32 -15.81 -1.01
N PRO A 181 25.92 -15.75 -2.29
CA PRO A 181 25.29 -14.57 -2.86
C PRO A 181 23.93 -14.29 -2.20
N TYR A 182 23.55 -13.01 -2.12
CA TYR A 182 22.23 -12.63 -1.64
C TYR A 182 21.13 -12.97 -2.64
N VAL A 183 21.41 -12.82 -3.94
CA VAL A 183 20.47 -13.11 -5.02
C VAL A 183 21.04 -14.23 -5.88
N ALA A 184 20.30 -15.33 -6.00
CA ALA A 184 20.68 -16.44 -6.87
C ALA A 184 20.49 -16.04 -8.34
N THR A 185 21.50 -16.25 -9.19
CA THR A 185 21.33 -16.13 -10.63
C THR A 185 20.41 -17.23 -11.16
N LEU A 186 19.63 -16.92 -12.18
CA LEU A 186 18.94 -17.95 -12.97
C LEU A 186 20.04 -18.72 -13.70
N GLY A 187 20.34 -19.93 -13.21
CA GLY A 187 21.27 -20.87 -13.85
C GLY A 187 20.73 -21.41 -15.16
#